data_AF-A0A914GLV2-F1
#
_entry.id   AF-A0A914GLV2-F1
#
_cell.length_a   1.000
_cell.length_b   1.000
_cell.length_c   1.000
_cell.angle_alpha   90.00
_cell.angle_beta   90.00
_cell.angle_gamma   90.00
#
_symmetry.space_group_name_H-M   'P 1'
#
loop_
_entity.id
_entity.type
_entity.pdbx_description
1 polymer ?
#
loop_
_entity_poly.entity_id
_entity_poly.type
_entity_poly.pdbx_seq_one_letter_code
_entity_poly.pdbx_strand_id
1 'polypeptide(L)'
;MQEPNEDAHAVIGIHNVSNIYRVPLLLIEQNVLEVIKSRFQLNRVEKPFENFRNILQWTQLADSVDKYTDIVKIALVGKYFHLEQTSDETQIKVFTYFTYASVIKALNHAATHCERKLKILFVVSEHLENDAAEDKRKTAFKLLAEADGILVPGGFGLRGVEGKIEACKYAREMKKPFLGICLGMQCAAIEFARNICKIYGASSTEFMEDSDTSDDNSSTQNLAPKQKIVIKMLEHSGGDMGGTMRLGRRATEFLTTDSILYELYGRNQTIEARHRHRYEINPSIVPTLAAAGLRFIGMGVDQTKNNGNISDSSNLLLKIAREKIVIENEEQGFIEKVKKLCDRGSETNTAVRMEILELKNHPYLVGVQYHPEYTSHPLSPSPPFLGLLLASSGQLQDYLNKTNILTSPLNKSNDGELKKHTKFHYLPSTASAGNNISAPLMTSKNNFKQYSSAESDLKVPGVQDEENMPPVLNARRSNIKKVKIYSS
;
A
#
# COMPACT_ATOMS: atom_id res chain seq x y z
N MET A 1 -7.99 -28.18 36.58
CA MET A 1 -8.04 -26.81 36.03
C MET A 1 -9.26 -26.15 36.63
N GLN A 2 -9.12 -25.05 37.38
CA GLN A 2 -10.28 -24.27 37.82
C GLN A 2 -10.93 -23.66 36.57
N GLU A 3 -12.22 -23.92 36.36
CA GLU A 3 -13.00 -23.19 35.37
C GLU A 3 -12.88 -21.68 35.65
N PRO A 4 -12.66 -20.83 34.63
CA PRO A 4 -12.62 -19.40 34.83
C PRO A 4 -13.96 -18.96 35.44
N ASN A 5 -13.90 -18.28 36.58
CA ASN A 5 -15.05 -17.73 37.29
C ASN A 5 -15.55 -16.45 36.56
N GLU A 6 -15.85 -16.59 35.28
CA GLU A 6 -16.24 -15.54 34.36
C GLU A 6 -17.70 -15.73 33.95
N ASP A 7 -18.41 -14.62 33.75
CA ASP A 7 -19.78 -14.61 33.26
C ASP A 7 -19.82 -15.25 31.86
N ALA A 8 -20.67 -16.26 31.66
CA ALA A 8 -20.81 -16.95 30.38
C ALA A 8 -21.14 -15.98 29.23
N HIS A 9 -21.81 -14.87 29.52
CA HIS A 9 -22.12 -13.82 28.55
C HIS A 9 -20.90 -12.99 28.11
N ALA A 10 -19.76 -13.12 28.79
CA ALA A 10 -18.51 -12.46 28.44
C ALA A 10 -17.58 -13.32 27.57
N VAL A 11 -17.96 -14.57 27.27
CA VAL A 11 -17.20 -15.46 26.39
C VAL A 11 -17.63 -15.22 24.94
N ILE A 12 -16.68 -14.78 24.10
CA ILE A 12 -16.91 -14.43 22.69
C ILE A 12 -16.21 -15.45 21.79
N GLY A 13 -16.95 -16.12 20.91
CA GLY A 13 -16.42 -17.11 19.97
C GLY A 13 -16.10 -16.50 18.60
N ILE A 14 -14.83 -16.34 18.27
CA ILE A 14 -14.42 -15.79 16.96
C ILE A 14 -13.85 -16.92 16.09
N HIS A 15 -14.59 -17.31 15.05
CA HIS A 15 -14.14 -18.30 14.07
C HIS A 15 -13.50 -17.64 12.85
N ASN A 16 -12.83 -18.43 12.01
CA ASN A 16 -12.27 -17.95 10.74
C ASN A 16 -13.40 -17.50 9.79
N VAL A 17 -13.42 -16.21 9.47
CA VAL A 17 -14.41 -15.60 8.57
C VAL A 17 -13.84 -15.43 7.15
N SER A 18 -14.73 -15.31 6.16
CA SER A 18 -14.36 -15.19 4.73
C SER A 18 -13.49 -13.97 4.43
N ASN A 19 -13.79 -12.84 5.08
CA ASN A 19 -13.03 -11.61 4.96
C ASN A 19 -13.08 -10.79 6.26
N ILE A 20 -12.11 -9.86 6.42
CA ILE A 20 -11.95 -9.07 7.65
C ILE A 20 -13.15 -8.17 7.97
N TYR A 21 -13.98 -7.82 6.97
CA TYR A 21 -15.15 -6.96 7.15
C TYR A 21 -16.34 -7.70 7.78
N ARG A 22 -16.27 -9.04 7.89
CA ARG A 22 -17.24 -9.86 8.63
C ARG A 22 -17.04 -9.81 10.15
N VAL A 23 -15.81 -9.54 10.62
CA VAL A 23 -15.50 -9.56 12.07
C VAL A 23 -16.39 -8.61 12.88
N PRO A 24 -16.62 -7.34 12.46
CA PRO A 24 -17.56 -6.47 13.16
C PRO A 24 -18.99 -7.04 13.24
N LEU A 25 -19.47 -7.67 12.16
CA LEU A 25 -20.81 -8.27 12.11
C LEU A 25 -20.93 -9.46 13.07
N LEU A 26 -19.90 -10.29 13.14
CA LEU A 26 -19.85 -11.44 14.07
C LEU A 26 -19.87 -10.99 15.55
N LEU A 27 -19.15 -9.92 15.89
CA LEU A 27 -19.14 -9.37 17.25
C LEU A 27 -20.50 -8.76 17.63
N ILE A 28 -21.20 -8.21 16.64
CA ILE A 28 -22.55 -7.69 16.81
C ILE A 28 -23.54 -8.82 17.11
N GLU A 29 -23.49 -9.93 16.36
CA GLU A 29 -24.34 -11.10 16.58
C GLU A 29 -24.18 -11.70 17.99
N GLN A 30 -22.99 -11.58 18.57
CA GLN A 30 -22.69 -12.07 19.92
C GLN A 30 -22.97 -11.05 21.03
N ASN A 31 -23.69 -9.96 20.74
CA ASN A 31 -24.10 -8.94 21.70
C ASN A 31 -22.94 -8.29 22.48
N VAL A 32 -21.73 -8.26 21.90
CA VAL A 32 -20.53 -7.69 22.53
C VAL A 32 -20.73 -6.22 22.92
N LEU A 33 -21.53 -5.48 22.16
CA LEU A 33 -21.85 -4.08 22.43
C LEU A 33 -22.60 -3.90 23.76
N GLU A 34 -23.55 -4.78 24.08
CA GLU A 34 -24.31 -4.68 25.33
C GLU A 34 -23.45 -5.03 26.55
N VAL A 35 -22.48 -5.94 26.39
CA VAL A 35 -21.46 -6.23 27.41
C VAL A 35 -20.59 -4.99 27.67
N ILE A 36 -20.08 -4.34 26.63
CA ILE A 36 -19.27 -3.10 26.76
C ILE A 36 -20.09 -2.00 27.42
N LYS A 37 -21.32 -1.80 26.98
CA LYS A 37 -22.22 -0.75 27.47
C LYS A 37 -22.53 -0.92 28.96
N SER A 38 -22.85 -2.14 29.38
CA SER A 38 -23.09 -2.48 30.79
C SER A 38 -21.83 -2.31 31.64
N ARG A 39 -20.67 -2.71 31.11
CA ARG A 39 -19.40 -2.67 31.84
C ARG A 39 -18.87 -1.26 32.08
N PHE A 40 -19.03 -0.38 31.09
CA PHE A 40 -18.52 0.99 31.09
C PHE A 40 -19.58 2.04 31.43
N GLN A 41 -20.83 1.63 31.70
CA GLN A 41 -21.95 2.52 32.03
C GLN A 41 -22.14 3.60 30.97
N LEU A 42 -22.00 3.24 29.69
CA LEU A 42 -22.11 4.17 28.58
C LEU A 42 -23.58 4.57 28.37
N ASN A 43 -23.82 5.86 28.13
CA ASN A 43 -25.16 6.41 27.88
C ASN A 43 -25.85 5.70 26.70
N ARG A 44 -27.18 5.53 26.82
CA ARG A 44 -28.02 4.88 25.81
C ARG A 44 -28.00 5.70 24.52
N VAL A 45 -27.58 5.10 23.40
CA VAL A 45 -27.90 5.65 22.08
C VAL A 45 -29.37 5.36 21.82
N GLU A 46 -30.19 6.41 21.61
CA GLU A 46 -31.65 6.32 21.54
C GLU A 46 -32.19 5.60 20.29
N LYS A 47 -31.35 5.36 19.27
CA LYS A 47 -31.80 4.75 18.01
C LYS A 47 -31.71 3.22 18.06
N PRO A 48 -32.75 2.49 17.58
CA PRO A 48 -32.68 1.05 17.36
C PRO A 48 -31.48 0.70 16.47
N PHE A 49 -30.82 -0.40 16.80
CA PHE A 49 -29.56 -0.83 16.20
C PHE A 49 -29.63 -1.02 14.67
N GLU A 50 -30.78 -1.48 14.19
CA GLU A 50 -31.13 -1.66 12.77
C GLU A 50 -31.09 -0.35 11.95
N ASN A 51 -31.13 0.82 12.62
CA ASN A 51 -31.11 2.13 11.97
C ASN A 51 -29.71 2.77 11.90
N PHE A 52 -28.66 2.09 12.35
CA PHE A 52 -27.31 2.61 12.13
C PHE A 52 -26.90 2.37 10.68
N ARG A 53 -26.95 3.45 9.89
CA ARG A 53 -26.44 3.51 8.50
C ARG A 53 -25.08 2.83 8.33
N ASN A 54 -24.23 2.87 9.35
CA ASN A 54 -22.90 2.27 9.35
C ASN A 54 -22.92 0.74 9.25
N ILE A 55 -23.86 0.04 9.90
CA ILE A 55 -23.87 -1.45 9.91
C ILE A 55 -24.22 -1.98 8.53
N LEU A 56 -25.24 -1.39 7.91
CA LEU A 56 -25.61 -1.70 6.53
C LEU A 56 -24.41 -1.54 5.59
N GLN A 57 -23.61 -0.49 5.78
CA GLN A 57 -22.40 -0.28 4.99
C GLN A 57 -21.36 -1.39 5.20
N TRP A 58 -21.14 -1.84 6.43
CA TRP A 58 -20.26 -2.97 6.73
C TRP A 58 -20.76 -4.27 6.11
N THR A 59 -22.06 -4.55 6.18
CA THR A 59 -22.68 -5.73 5.56
C THR A 59 -22.51 -5.70 4.05
N GLN A 60 -22.84 -4.59 3.40
CA GLN A 60 -22.69 -4.44 1.94
C GLN A 60 -21.24 -4.60 1.49
N LEU A 61 -20.28 -4.01 2.21
CA LEU A 61 -18.87 -4.16 1.91
C LEU A 61 -18.42 -5.62 2.06
N ALA A 62 -18.77 -6.27 3.18
CA ALA A 62 -18.41 -7.65 3.44
C ALA A 62 -19.00 -8.62 2.39
N ASP A 63 -20.27 -8.42 2.02
CA ASP A 63 -20.93 -9.21 0.97
C ASP A 63 -20.32 -8.96 -0.41
N SER A 64 -20.00 -7.70 -0.74
CA SER A 64 -19.41 -7.36 -2.04
C SER A 64 -18.06 -8.03 -2.25
N VAL A 65 -17.21 -8.04 -1.22
CA VAL A 65 -15.90 -8.70 -1.28
C VAL A 65 -16.02 -10.19 -1.54
N ASP A 66 -17.02 -10.85 -0.97
CA ASP A 66 -17.26 -12.29 -1.16
C ASP A 66 -17.95 -12.60 -2.51
N LYS A 67 -18.70 -11.64 -3.07
CA LYS A 67 -19.54 -11.82 -4.27
C LYS A 67 -18.74 -11.93 -5.57
N TYR A 68 -17.64 -11.20 -5.71
CA TYR A 68 -16.97 -11.07 -7.01
C TYR A 68 -16.20 -12.34 -7.38
N THR A 69 -16.44 -12.84 -8.59
CA THR A 69 -15.82 -14.08 -9.11
C THR A 69 -14.77 -13.82 -10.19
N ASP A 70 -14.92 -12.76 -10.97
CA ASP A 70 -14.00 -12.40 -12.05
C ASP A 70 -12.62 -12.05 -11.49
N ILE A 71 -11.59 -12.80 -11.91
CA ILE A 71 -10.26 -12.70 -11.33
C ILE A 71 -9.45 -11.62 -12.03
N VAL A 72 -8.73 -10.81 -11.25
CA VAL A 72 -7.63 -9.96 -11.73
C VAL A 72 -6.33 -10.42 -11.09
N LYS A 73 -5.32 -10.71 -11.90
CA LYS A 73 -4.03 -11.24 -11.46
C LYS A 73 -3.00 -10.12 -11.40
N ILE A 74 -2.48 -9.82 -10.21
CA ILE A 74 -1.42 -8.81 -10.04
C ILE A 74 -0.14 -9.50 -9.60
N ALA A 75 0.94 -9.34 -10.37
CA ALA A 75 2.28 -9.76 -9.98
C ALA A 75 2.88 -8.77 -8.98
N LEU A 76 3.12 -9.22 -7.76
CA LEU A 76 3.83 -8.45 -6.74
C LEU A 76 5.30 -8.88 -6.73
N VAL A 77 6.19 -8.00 -7.19
CA VAL A 77 7.63 -8.29 -7.31
C VAL A 77 8.36 -7.81 -6.06
N GLY A 78 8.90 -8.73 -5.27
CA GLY A 78 9.38 -8.43 -3.91
C GLY A 78 10.53 -9.31 -3.46
N LYS A 79 11.10 -8.95 -2.31
CA LYS A 79 12.35 -9.50 -1.78
C LYS A 79 12.15 -10.63 -0.75
N TYR A 80 11.00 -10.64 -0.08
CA TYR A 80 10.78 -11.45 1.13
C TYR A 80 9.77 -12.58 0.93
N PHE A 81 9.79 -13.24 -0.23
CA PHE A 81 8.92 -14.38 -0.48
C PHE A 81 9.66 -15.68 -0.19
N HIS A 82 9.22 -16.37 0.85
CA HIS A 82 9.59 -17.75 1.07
C HIS A 82 8.52 -18.63 0.43
N LEU A 83 8.81 -19.09 -0.78
CA LEU A 83 8.02 -20.11 -1.46
C LEU A 83 8.50 -21.46 -0.92
N GLU A 84 7.69 -22.11 -0.08
CA GLU A 84 7.86 -23.53 0.17
C GLU A 84 6.91 -24.30 -0.73
N GLN A 85 7.44 -25.29 -1.44
CA GLN A 85 6.64 -26.23 -2.20
C GLN A 85 6.02 -27.22 -1.21
N THR A 86 4.74 -27.07 -0.91
CA THR A 86 3.93 -28.15 -0.36
C THR A 86 3.24 -28.90 -1.49
N SER A 87 3.00 -30.19 -1.29
CA SER A 87 2.34 -31.10 -2.23
C SER A 87 0.92 -30.69 -2.62
N ASP A 88 0.27 -29.86 -1.80
CA ASP A 88 -0.94 -29.14 -2.17
C ASP A 88 -0.57 -27.76 -2.69
N GLU A 89 -1.04 -27.45 -3.90
CA GLU A 89 -0.83 -26.18 -4.58
C GLU A 89 -1.13 -25.00 -3.66
N THR A 90 -0.12 -24.15 -3.43
CA THR A 90 -0.24 -22.74 -3.02
C THR A 90 -0.54 -22.46 -1.54
N GLN A 91 0.33 -22.86 -0.60
CA GLN A 91 0.42 -22.17 0.69
C GLN A 91 1.63 -21.23 0.76
N ILE A 92 1.36 -19.93 0.71
CA ILE A 92 2.34 -18.86 0.84
C ILE A 92 2.62 -18.66 2.33
N LYS A 93 3.90 -18.75 2.73
CA LYS A 93 4.28 -18.60 4.14
C LYS A 93 4.01 -17.20 4.68
N VAL A 94 3.56 -17.20 5.94
CA VAL A 94 3.17 -16.08 6.82
C VAL A 94 4.09 -14.85 6.76
N PHE A 95 5.40 -15.03 6.57
CA PHE A 95 6.37 -13.93 6.51
C PHE A 95 6.14 -12.97 5.32
N THR A 96 5.70 -13.49 4.18
CA THR A 96 5.37 -12.68 2.99
C THR A 96 4.24 -11.70 3.27
N TYR A 97 3.22 -12.15 4.02
CA TYR A 97 2.03 -11.36 4.28
C TYR A 97 2.35 -10.14 5.14
N PHE A 98 3.19 -10.27 6.17
CA PHE A 98 3.47 -9.17 7.08
C PHE A 98 4.24 -8.02 6.42
N THR A 99 5.24 -8.31 5.59
CA THR A 99 6.05 -7.26 4.96
C THR A 99 5.25 -6.42 3.96
N TYR A 100 4.28 -7.03 3.28
CA TYR A 100 3.50 -6.38 2.23
C TYR A 100 2.02 -6.18 2.63
N ALA A 101 1.66 -6.33 3.91
CA ALA A 101 0.28 -6.30 4.37
C ALA A 101 -0.48 -5.03 3.96
N SER A 102 0.17 -3.85 4.05
CA SER A 102 -0.43 -2.57 3.64
C SER A 102 -0.69 -2.52 2.14
N VAL A 103 0.27 -2.97 1.32
CA VAL A 103 0.15 -3.02 -0.15
C VAL A 103 -0.95 -4.00 -0.56
N ILE A 104 -0.99 -5.20 0.04
CA ILE A 104 -2.01 -6.22 -0.23
C ILE A 104 -3.40 -5.70 0.15
N LYS A 105 -3.54 -4.98 1.27
CA LYS A 105 -4.81 -4.37 1.67
C LYS A 105 -5.25 -3.27 0.68
N ALA A 106 -4.33 -2.41 0.24
CA ALA A 106 -4.63 -1.37 -0.74
C ALA A 106 -5.06 -1.97 -2.09
N LEU A 107 -4.40 -3.05 -2.55
CA LEU A 107 -4.83 -3.80 -3.74
C LEU A 107 -6.23 -4.39 -3.57
N ASN A 108 -6.57 -4.97 -2.41
CA ASN A 108 -7.90 -5.49 -2.14
C ASN A 108 -8.98 -4.39 -2.16
N HIS A 109 -8.69 -3.22 -1.59
CA HIS A 109 -9.60 -2.07 -1.68
C HIS A 109 -9.86 -1.69 -3.15
N ALA A 110 -8.80 -1.57 -3.95
CA ALA A 110 -8.93 -1.25 -5.38
C ALA A 110 -9.67 -2.33 -6.18
N ALA A 111 -9.37 -3.61 -5.94
CA ALA A 111 -10.02 -4.74 -6.61
C ALA A 111 -11.53 -4.80 -6.30
N THR A 112 -11.91 -4.51 -5.05
CA THR A 112 -13.32 -4.45 -4.64
C THR A 112 -14.08 -3.36 -5.40
N HIS A 113 -13.46 -2.20 -5.65
CA HIS A 113 -14.05 -1.12 -6.45
C HIS A 113 -14.08 -1.43 -7.95
N CYS A 114 -13.19 -2.29 -8.44
CA CYS A 114 -13.21 -2.79 -9.82
C CYS A 114 -14.17 -3.98 -10.01
N GLU A 115 -14.83 -4.46 -8.95
CA GLU A 115 -15.70 -5.64 -8.98
C GLU A 115 -14.93 -6.89 -9.43
N ARG A 116 -13.74 -7.08 -8.87
CA ARG A 116 -12.84 -8.20 -9.18
C ARG A 116 -12.37 -8.92 -7.93
N LYS A 117 -12.18 -10.23 -8.06
CA LYS A 117 -11.45 -11.06 -7.11
C LYS A 117 -9.95 -10.91 -7.36
N LEU A 118 -9.23 -10.39 -6.38
CA LEU A 118 -7.78 -10.23 -6.47
C LEU A 118 -7.06 -11.58 -6.34
N LYS A 119 -6.21 -11.93 -7.30
CA LYS A 119 -5.22 -12.99 -7.18
C LYS A 119 -3.82 -12.38 -7.24
N ILE A 120 -3.04 -12.52 -6.18
CA ILE A 120 -1.66 -12.02 -6.14
C ILE A 120 -0.70 -13.13 -6.58
N LEU A 121 0.10 -12.86 -7.60
CA LEU A 121 1.20 -13.70 -8.04
C LEU A 121 2.48 -13.16 -7.43
N PHE A 122 3.09 -13.89 -6.51
CA PHE A 122 4.30 -13.43 -5.81
C PHE A 122 5.54 -13.78 -6.62
N VAL A 123 6.31 -12.77 -7.01
CA VAL A 123 7.50 -12.93 -7.86
C VAL A 123 8.74 -12.50 -7.10
N VAL A 124 9.60 -13.47 -6.73
CA VAL A 124 10.86 -13.19 -6.04
C VAL A 124 11.76 -12.39 -6.98
N SER A 125 12.15 -11.18 -6.57
CA SER A 125 12.93 -10.29 -7.43
C SER A 125 14.29 -10.89 -7.79
N GLU A 126 14.97 -11.56 -6.86
CA GLU A 126 16.26 -12.23 -7.12
C GLU A 126 16.14 -13.33 -8.19
N HIS A 127 14.96 -13.91 -8.41
CA HIS A 127 14.77 -14.90 -9.48
C HIS A 127 14.68 -14.27 -10.88
N LEU A 128 14.52 -12.95 -10.99
CA LEU A 128 14.52 -12.23 -12.27
C LEU A 128 15.91 -11.75 -12.68
N GLU A 129 16.91 -11.90 -11.81
CA GLU A 129 18.29 -11.49 -12.07
C GLU A 129 18.98 -12.43 -13.06
N ASN A 130 20.06 -11.95 -13.68
CA ASN A 130 20.72 -12.68 -14.75
C ASN A 130 21.49 -13.92 -14.26
N ASP A 131 21.95 -13.90 -13.02
CA ASP A 131 22.68 -14.95 -12.32
C ASP A 131 21.74 -15.91 -11.55
N ALA A 132 20.43 -15.69 -11.60
CA ALA A 132 19.45 -16.60 -11.04
C ALA A 132 19.47 -17.97 -11.74
N ALA A 133 19.17 -19.04 -10.99
CA ALA A 133 19.02 -20.37 -11.56
C ALA A 133 17.94 -20.38 -12.66
N GLU A 134 18.24 -21.01 -13.79
CA GLU A 134 17.43 -20.94 -15.02
C GLU A 134 15.97 -21.39 -14.82
N ASP A 135 15.74 -22.41 -13.99
CA ASP A 135 14.42 -22.93 -13.61
C ASP A 135 13.60 -21.91 -12.81
N LYS A 136 14.24 -21.25 -11.84
CA LYS A 136 13.63 -20.19 -11.03
C LYS A 136 13.33 -18.97 -11.89
N ARG A 137 14.25 -18.61 -12.79
CA ARG A 137 14.10 -17.50 -13.72
C ARG A 137 12.94 -17.71 -14.68
N LYS A 138 12.85 -18.88 -15.32
CA LYS A 138 11.70 -19.25 -16.16
C LYS A 138 10.39 -19.17 -15.41
N THR A 139 10.36 -19.65 -14.16
CA THR A 139 9.16 -19.61 -13.32
C THR A 139 8.74 -18.17 -12.99
N ALA A 140 9.70 -17.30 -12.66
CA ALA A 140 9.44 -15.89 -12.37
C ALA A 140 8.87 -15.14 -13.60
N PHE A 141 9.47 -15.33 -14.77
CA PHE A 141 8.95 -14.73 -16.01
C PHE A 141 7.60 -15.31 -16.44
N LYS A 142 7.33 -16.59 -16.18
CA LYS A 142 6.00 -17.19 -16.40
C LYS A 142 4.93 -16.49 -15.55
N LEU A 143 5.23 -16.21 -14.28
CA LEU A 143 4.31 -15.48 -13.40
C LEU A 143 4.08 -14.04 -13.87
N LEU A 144 5.13 -13.34 -14.33
CA LEU A 144 4.99 -12.00 -14.93
C LEU A 144 4.12 -12.02 -16.20
N ALA A 145 4.28 -13.04 -17.05
CA ALA A 145 3.49 -13.19 -18.27
C ALA A 145 2.00 -13.45 -17.97
N GLU A 146 1.73 -14.29 -16.96
CA GLU A 146 0.36 -14.62 -16.52
C GLU A 146 -0.36 -13.43 -15.87
N ALA A 147 0.37 -12.47 -15.29
CA ALA A 147 -0.23 -11.34 -14.60
C ALA A 147 -0.88 -10.32 -15.56
N ASP A 148 -2.00 -9.75 -15.14
CA ASP A 148 -2.70 -8.65 -15.82
C ASP A 148 -2.11 -7.28 -15.46
N GLY A 149 -1.32 -7.21 -14.38
CA GLY A 149 -0.58 -6.02 -13.96
C GLY A 149 0.57 -6.36 -13.04
N ILE A 150 1.54 -5.46 -12.94
CA ILE A 150 2.79 -5.63 -12.19
C ILE A 150 2.90 -4.51 -11.14
N LEU A 151 3.25 -4.88 -9.92
CA LEU A 151 3.54 -3.95 -8.84
C LEU A 151 4.93 -4.19 -8.27
N VAL A 152 5.74 -3.14 -8.24
CA VAL A 152 7.04 -3.14 -7.56
C VAL A 152 6.93 -2.21 -6.34
N PRO A 153 6.89 -2.76 -5.11
CA PRO A 153 6.78 -1.99 -3.89
C PRO A 153 8.13 -1.37 -3.49
N GLY A 154 8.08 -0.56 -2.43
CA GLY A 154 9.28 -0.04 -1.78
C GLY A 154 10.23 -1.15 -1.29
N GLY A 155 11.47 -0.78 -1.02
CA GLY A 155 12.49 -1.70 -0.49
C GLY A 155 13.74 -0.93 -0.09
N PHE A 156 14.76 -1.66 0.35
CA PHE A 156 16.03 -1.10 0.77
C PHE A 156 17.17 -2.08 0.49
N GLY A 157 18.36 -1.51 0.25
CA GLY A 157 19.59 -2.26 0.00
C GLY A 157 19.66 -2.87 -1.40
N LEU A 158 20.81 -3.48 -1.71
CA LEU A 158 21.19 -3.94 -3.05
C LEU A 158 20.40 -5.16 -3.54
N ARG A 159 20.06 -6.06 -2.61
CA ARG A 159 19.55 -7.38 -2.94
C ARG A 159 18.20 -7.31 -3.67
N GLY A 160 18.12 -7.93 -4.84
CA GLY A 160 16.89 -8.02 -5.64
C GLY A 160 16.59 -6.77 -6.48
N VAL A 161 17.48 -5.77 -6.52
CA VAL A 161 17.23 -4.51 -7.24
C VAL A 161 17.27 -4.71 -8.75
N GLU A 162 18.26 -5.44 -9.27
CA GLU A 162 18.39 -5.67 -10.71
C GLU A 162 17.20 -6.50 -11.24
N GLY A 163 16.69 -7.44 -10.45
CA GLY A 163 15.48 -8.16 -10.82
C GLY A 163 14.22 -7.28 -10.83
N LYS A 164 14.14 -6.26 -9.98
CA LYS A 164 13.06 -5.25 -10.03
C LYS A 164 13.19 -4.34 -11.26
N ILE A 165 14.40 -3.96 -11.63
CA ILE A 165 14.68 -3.20 -12.86
C ILE A 165 14.22 -4.04 -14.07
N GLU A 166 14.53 -5.34 -14.09
CA GLU A 166 14.08 -6.24 -15.15
C GLU A 166 12.55 -6.39 -15.20
N ALA A 167 11.87 -6.40 -14.04
CA ALA A 167 10.40 -6.37 -14.00
C ALA A 167 9.82 -5.06 -14.59
N CYS A 168 10.47 -3.92 -14.34
CA CYS A 168 10.07 -2.63 -14.93
C CYS A 168 10.21 -2.66 -16.46
N LYS A 169 11.31 -3.23 -16.96
CA LYS A 169 11.58 -3.40 -18.38
C LYS A 169 10.52 -4.29 -19.03
N TYR A 170 10.23 -5.44 -18.42
CA TYR A 170 9.21 -6.36 -18.89
C TYR A 170 7.85 -5.67 -18.97
N ALA A 171 7.48 -4.90 -17.95
CA ALA A 171 6.22 -4.17 -17.95
C ALA A 171 6.11 -3.18 -19.12
N ARG A 172 7.18 -2.38 -19.33
CA ARG A 172 7.27 -1.40 -20.42
C ARG A 172 7.18 -2.06 -21.80
N GLU A 173 7.95 -3.12 -22.03
CA GLU A 173 8.05 -3.78 -23.35
C GLU A 173 6.78 -4.55 -23.69
N MET A 174 6.19 -5.23 -22.71
CA MET A 174 4.96 -6.01 -22.89
C MET A 174 3.68 -5.19 -22.72
N LYS A 175 3.81 -3.87 -22.50
CA LYS A 175 2.70 -2.94 -22.22
C LYS A 175 1.78 -3.40 -21.08
N LYS A 176 2.34 -4.07 -20.07
CA LYS A 176 1.59 -4.55 -18.89
C LYS A 176 1.39 -3.38 -17.92
N PRO A 177 0.16 -3.11 -17.45
CA PRO A 177 -0.10 -2.13 -16.40
C PRO A 177 0.89 -2.25 -15.23
N PHE A 178 1.46 -1.14 -14.79
CA PHE A 178 2.56 -1.11 -13.83
C PHE A 178 2.39 0.00 -12.80
N LEU A 179 2.67 -0.35 -11.53
CA LEU A 179 2.81 0.59 -10.44
C LEU A 179 4.14 0.38 -9.69
N GLY A 180 5.00 1.39 -9.72
CA GLY A 180 6.22 1.46 -8.90
C GLY A 180 6.00 2.33 -7.67
N ILE A 181 6.28 1.82 -6.47
CA ILE A 181 6.16 2.57 -5.22
C ILE A 181 7.54 2.77 -4.61
N CYS A 182 7.89 4.02 -4.31
CA CYS A 182 9.17 4.41 -3.71
C CYS A 182 10.34 3.83 -4.53
N LEU A 183 11.05 2.82 -4.03
CA LEU A 183 12.09 2.11 -4.80
C LEU A 183 11.59 1.61 -6.16
N GLY A 184 10.32 1.22 -6.32
CA GLY A 184 9.77 0.82 -7.61
C GLY A 184 9.77 1.94 -8.65
N MET A 185 9.50 3.19 -8.24
CA MET A 185 9.62 4.36 -9.12
C MET A 185 11.09 4.60 -9.53
N GLN A 186 12.00 4.45 -8.58
CA GLN A 186 13.45 4.60 -8.82
C GLN A 186 13.96 3.53 -9.80
N CYS A 187 13.57 2.26 -9.63
CA CYS A 187 13.89 1.18 -10.56
C CYS A 187 13.37 1.47 -11.96
N ALA A 188 12.14 1.99 -12.11
CA ALA A 188 11.58 2.35 -13.41
C ALA A 188 12.36 3.48 -14.10
N ALA A 189 12.78 4.51 -13.36
CA ALA A 189 13.61 5.58 -13.91
C ALA A 189 15.01 5.08 -14.34
N ILE A 190 15.64 4.21 -13.55
CA ILE A 190 16.93 3.58 -13.89
C ILE A 190 16.79 2.70 -15.14
N GLU A 191 15.77 1.85 -15.19
CA GLU A 191 15.48 0.99 -16.34
C GLU A 191 15.35 1.80 -17.63
N PHE A 192 14.55 2.87 -17.57
CA PHE A 192 14.29 3.72 -18.72
C PHE A 192 15.56 4.44 -19.18
N ALA A 193 16.37 4.94 -18.25
CA ALA A 193 17.65 5.57 -18.55
C ALA A 193 18.60 4.59 -19.28
N ARG A 194 18.69 3.33 -18.81
CA ARG A 194 19.54 2.30 -19.42
C ARG A 194 19.06 1.91 -20.81
N ASN A 195 17.77 1.61 -20.96
CA ASN A 195 17.25 0.95 -22.16
C ASN A 195 16.79 1.93 -23.24
N ILE A 196 16.19 3.06 -22.86
CA ILE A 196 15.67 4.05 -23.81
C ILE A 196 16.70 5.16 -24.06
N CYS A 197 17.22 5.77 -22.98
CA CYS A 197 18.19 6.87 -23.12
C CYS A 197 19.64 6.39 -23.38
N LYS A 198 19.87 5.06 -23.42
CA LYS A 198 21.18 4.43 -23.66
C LYS A 198 22.27 4.82 -22.67
N ILE A 199 21.87 5.18 -21.45
CA ILE A 199 22.77 5.48 -20.34
C ILE A 199 23.07 4.16 -19.63
N TYR A 200 23.89 3.30 -20.24
CA TYR A 200 24.10 1.94 -19.76
C TYR A 200 24.63 1.86 -18.31
N GLY A 201 25.45 2.83 -17.89
CA GLY A 201 25.98 2.95 -16.52
C GLY A 201 25.04 3.62 -15.50
N ALA A 202 23.78 3.83 -15.85
CA ALA A 202 22.78 4.44 -14.97
C ALA A 202 22.55 3.61 -13.70
N SER A 203 22.71 4.21 -12.52
CA SER A 203 22.36 3.57 -11.25
C SER A 203 22.02 4.60 -10.15
N SER A 204 21.80 4.11 -8.93
CA SER A 204 21.59 4.90 -7.71
C SER A 204 22.89 5.07 -6.94
N THR A 205 23.06 6.21 -6.27
CA THR A 205 24.12 6.38 -5.25
C THR A 205 23.95 5.44 -4.06
N GLU A 206 22.77 4.87 -3.85
CA GLU A 206 22.59 3.81 -2.83
C GLU A 206 23.36 2.54 -3.20
N PHE A 207 23.57 2.30 -4.50
CA PHE A 207 24.09 1.04 -5.03
C PHE A 207 25.50 1.12 -5.59
N MET A 208 25.99 2.33 -5.85
CA MET A 208 27.37 2.54 -6.22
C MET A 208 28.22 2.55 -4.95
N GLU A 209 29.30 1.78 -4.92
CA GLU A 209 30.36 2.00 -3.93
C GLU A 209 30.93 3.40 -4.13
N ASP A 210 31.10 4.15 -3.03
CA ASP A 210 31.75 5.47 -3.02
C ASP A 210 33.22 5.30 -3.43
N SER A 211 33.50 5.23 -4.72
CA SER A 211 34.84 5.52 -5.22
C SER A 211 34.98 7.05 -5.26
N ASP A 212 35.23 7.64 -4.10
CA ASP A 212 35.67 9.03 -3.92
C ASP A 212 37.10 9.28 -4.47
N THR A 213 37.62 8.38 -5.31
CA THR A 213 38.84 8.64 -6.08
C THR A 213 38.46 9.35 -7.36
N SER A 214 38.54 10.67 -7.29
CA SER A 214 38.81 11.57 -8.41
C SER A 214 40.17 11.25 -9.06
N ASP A 215 40.33 10.03 -9.59
CA ASP A 215 41.44 9.67 -10.45
C ASP A 215 40.86 9.38 -11.84
N ASP A 216 40.78 10.45 -12.61
CA ASP A 216 40.48 10.50 -14.05
C ASP A 216 41.51 9.74 -14.92
N ASN A 217 42.33 8.86 -14.33
CA ASN A 217 43.49 8.22 -14.94
C ASN A 217 43.55 6.69 -14.74
N SER A 218 42.41 6.00 -14.59
CA SER A 218 42.40 4.55 -14.83
C SER A 218 41.79 4.25 -16.20
N SER A 219 42.67 4.09 -17.17
CA SER A 219 42.41 3.41 -18.44
C SER A 219 42.04 1.96 -18.19
N THR A 220 40.81 1.73 -17.72
CA THR A 220 40.14 0.43 -17.80
C THR A 220 39.18 0.50 -18.99
N GLN A 221 39.53 -0.25 -20.02
CA GLN A 221 38.77 -0.30 -21.26
C GLN A 221 37.32 -0.78 -20.99
N ASN A 222 36.35 -0.05 -21.56
CA ASN A 222 34.95 -0.45 -21.79
C ASN A 222 33.91 -0.42 -20.64
N LEU A 223 34.04 0.44 -19.62
CA LEU A 223 32.88 0.77 -18.77
C LEU A 223 32.28 2.12 -19.16
N ALA A 224 31.01 2.12 -19.58
CA ALA A 224 30.24 3.34 -19.84
C ALA A 224 30.27 4.27 -18.60
N PRO A 225 30.27 5.61 -18.78
CA PRO A 225 30.32 6.54 -17.66
C PRO A 225 29.16 6.28 -16.68
N LYS A 226 29.50 6.11 -15.39
CA LYS A 226 28.52 5.87 -14.32
C LYS A 226 27.69 7.12 -14.09
N GLN A 227 26.44 7.13 -14.54
CA GLN A 227 25.52 8.25 -14.34
C GLN A 227 24.63 7.99 -13.11
N LYS A 228 24.59 8.97 -12.20
CA LYS A 228 23.75 8.92 -11.00
C LYS A 228 22.33 9.36 -11.35
N ILE A 229 21.43 8.39 -11.57
CA ILE A 229 20.00 8.64 -11.85
C ILE A 229 19.25 8.93 -10.55
N VAL A 230 19.65 8.27 -9.47
CA VAL A 230 19.06 8.42 -8.15
C VAL A 230 20.17 8.85 -7.20
N ILE A 231 19.92 9.91 -6.42
CA ILE A 231 20.90 10.52 -5.52
C ILE A 231 20.33 10.62 -4.11
N LYS A 232 21.21 10.55 -3.11
CA LYS A 232 20.83 10.81 -1.71
C LYS A 232 20.51 12.29 -1.54
N MET A 233 19.27 12.60 -1.18
CA MET A 233 18.78 13.97 -1.03
C MET A 233 17.97 14.08 0.27
N LEU A 234 18.67 14.39 1.35
CA LEU A 234 18.07 14.53 2.68
C LEU A 234 17.39 15.89 2.84
N GLU A 235 16.44 15.95 3.78
CA GLU A 235 15.72 17.18 4.08
C GLU A 235 16.43 17.97 5.17
N HIS A 236 16.57 19.26 4.92
CA HIS A 236 17.17 20.21 5.85
C HIS A 236 16.04 21.06 6.42
N SER A 237 15.49 20.62 7.55
CA SER A 237 14.55 21.41 8.33
C SER A 237 15.36 22.33 9.25
N GLY A 238 15.05 23.64 9.26
CA GLY A 238 15.80 24.70 9.96
C GLY A 238 15.81 24.63 11.50
N GLY A 239 16.12 23.46 12.06
CA GLY A 239 16.19 23.16 13.49
C GLY A 239 16.84 21.81 13.81
N ASP A 240 17.08 20.92 12.84
CA ASP A 240 17.87 19.71 13.04
C ASP A 240 19.32 19.95 12.60
N MET A 241 20.29 19.43 13.36
CA MET A 241 21.67 19.35 12.88
C MET A 241 21.79 18.17 11.91
N GLY A 242 22.13 18.44 10.65
CA GLY A 242 22.29 17.46 9.59
C GLY A 242 21.03 17.21 8.74
N GLY A 243 21.17 16.40 7.71
CA GLY A 243 20.05 16.03 6.83
C GLY A 243 19.17 14.93 7.42
N THR A 244 17.85 15.08 7.34
CA THR A 244 16.86 14.10 7.81
C THR A 244 16.22 13.32 6.67
N MET A 245 15.65 12.15 6.97
CA MET A 245 14.87 11.38 6.00
C MET A 245 13.57 12.12 5.64
N ARG A 246 13.17 12.13 4.36
CA ARG A 246 11.85 12.63 3.95
C ARG A 246 10.77 11.73 4.54
N LEU A 247 10.06 12.25 5.53
CA LEU A 247 9.12 11.50 6.36
C LEU A 247 7.83 12.30 6.59
N GLY A 248 6.70 11.57 6.56
CA GLY A 248 5.41 12.12 6.94
C GLY A 248 4.61 12.64 5.75
N ARG A 249 3.58 13.43 6.05
CA ARG A 249 2.72 14.05 5.02
C ARG A 249 3.46 15.22 4.38
N ARG A 250 3.45 15.27 3.05
CA ARG A 250 3.96 16.39 2.25
C ARG A 250 3.01 16.68 1.10
N ALA A 251 3.05 17.91 0.64
CA ALA A 251 2.30 18.33 -0.53
C ALA A 251 3.08 17.97 -1.79
N THR A 252 2.38 17.36 -2.74
CA THR A 252 2.84 17.09 -4.10
C THR A 252 1.99 17.93 -5.07
N GLU A 253 2.64 18.71 -5.92
CA GLU A 253 1.98 19.52 -6.95
C GLU A 253 2.05 18.82 -8.30
N PHE A 254 0.92 18.74 -9.01
CA PHE A 254 0.90 18.28 -10.40
C PHE A 254 1.48 19.34 -11.34
N LEU A 255 2.26 18.92 -12.32
CA LEU A 255 2.93 19.79 -13.29
C LEU A 255 2.17 19.93 -14.61
N THR A 256 1.25 18.99 -14.88
CA THR A 256 0.40 18.94 -16.07
C THR A 256 -0.98 18.37 -15.70
N THR A 257 -2.00 18.75 -16.47
CA THR A 257 -3.35 18.18 -16.40
C THR A 257 -3.50 16.94 -17.30
N ASP A 258 -2.61 16.75 -18.27
CA ASP A 258 -2.57 15.55 -19.11
C ASP A 258 -1.91 14.39 -18.36
N SER A 259 -2.63 13.84 -17.38
CA SER A 259 -2.18 12.75 -16.52
C SER A 259 -3.35 11.87 -16.09
N ILE A 260 -3.11 10.55 -16.11
CA ILE A 260 -4.07 9.57 -15.59
C ILE A 260 -4.25 9.78 -14.08
N LEU A 261 -3.15 9.94 -13.34
CA LEU A 261 -3.23 10.18 -11.91
C LEU A 261 -3.94 11.50 -11.57
N TYR A 262 -3.70 12.58 -12.32
CA TYR A 262 -4.40 13.85 -12.09
C TYR A 262 -5.93 13.67 -12.15
N GLU A 263 -6.43 12.94 -13.15
CA GLU A 263 -7.86 12.60 -13.25
C GLU A 263 -8.32 11.71 -12.09
N LEU A 264 -7.56 10.66 -11.73
CA LEU A 264 -7.92 9.74 -10.64
C LEU A 264 -7.89 10.41 -9.25
N TYR A 265 -7.05 11.42 -9.06
CA TYR A 265 -7.03 12.27 -7.85
C TYR A 265 -8.12 13.34 -7.86
N GLY A 266 -9.01 13.35 -8.86
CA GLY A 266 -10.16 14.26 -8.93
C GLY A 266 -9.79 15.67 -9.41
N ARG A 267 -8.75 15.81 -10.25
CA ARG A 267 -8.28 17.09 -10.82
C ARG A 267 -7.81 18.10 -9.77
N ASN A 268 -7.34 17.59 -8.63
CA ASN A 268 -6.74 18.42 -7.59
C ASN A 268 -5.30 18.78 -7.99
N GLN A 269 -5.00 20.07 -8.06
CA GLN A 269 -3.67 20.57 -8.39
C GLN A 269 -2.60 20.11 -7.40
N THR A 270 -2.98 20.02 -6.12
CA THR A 270 -2.11 19.61 -5.01
C THR A 270 -2.72 18.39 -4.33
N ILE A 271 -1.90 17.41 -3.98
CA ILE A 271 -2.30 16.27 -3.15
C ILE A 271 -1.40 16.18 -1.91
N GLU A 272 -1.94 15.60 -0.83
CA GLU A 272 -1.14 15.21 0.32
C GLU A 272 -0.72 13.75 0.18
N ALA A 273 0.58 13.50 0.30
CA ALA A 273 1.16 12.17 0.19
C ALA A 273 2.09 11.86 1.38
N ARG A 274 2.17 10.58 1.76
CA ARG A 274 3.04 10.14 2.87
C ARG A 274 4.34 9.57 2.34
N HIS A 275 5.47 10.14 2.76
CA HIS A 275 6.81 9.72 2.34
C HIS A 275 7.56 9.02 3.48
N ARG A 276 8.49 8.15 3.08
CA ARG A 276 9.47 7.52 3.96
C ARG A 276 10.66 7.01 3.13
N HIS A 277 11.55 7.91 2.72
CA HIS A 277 12.71 7.55 1.89
C HIS A 277 13.84 8.59 2.04
N ARG A 278 15.02 8.30 1.51
CA ARG A 278 16.24 9.16 1.60
C ARG A 278 16.83 9.53 0.24
N TYR A 279 16.31 8.94 -0.83
CA TYR A 279 16.89 8.98 -2.16
C TYR A 279 15.84 9.53 -3.12
N GLU A 280 16.28 10.37 -4.05
CA GLU A 280 15.44 11.08 -5.00
C GLU A 280 16.00 10.92 -6.41
N ILE A 281 15.13 11.06 -7.42
CA ILE A 281 15.60 11.16 -8.80
C ILE A 281 16.45 12.42 -8.93
N ASN A 282 17.63 12.30 -9.51
CA ASN A 282 18.55 13.40 -9.73
C ASN A 282 17.92 14.46 -10.65
N PRO A 283 17.68 15.70 -10.19
CA PRO A 283 17.04 16.72 -11.02
C PRO A 283 17.78 17.01 -12.33
N SER A 284 19.10 16.81 -12.39
CA SER A 284 19.87 17.08 -13.61
C SER A 284 19.57 16.11 -14.76
N ILE A 285 19.09 14.89 -14.48
CA ILE A 285 18.74 13.92 -15.53
C ILE A 285 17.27 13.96 -15.94
N VAL A 286 16.42 14.58 -15.12
CA VAL A 286 14.97 14.62 -15.32
C VAL A 286 14.57 15.20 -16.68
N PRO A 287 15.12 16.32 -17.17
CA PRO A 287 14.79 16.84 -18.50
C PRO A 287 15.11 15.86 -19.63
N THR A 288 16.22 15.13 -19.54
CA THR A 288 16.63 14.11 -20.51
C THR A 288 15.64 12.94 -20.55
N LEU A 289 15.21 12.45 -19.39
CA LEU A 289 14.23 11.37 -19.30
C LEU A 289 12.84 11.82 -19.79
N ALA A 290 12.44 13.05 -19.45
CA ALA A 290 11.17 13.64 -19.90
C ALA A 290 11.12 13.81 -21.41
N ALA A 291 12.19 14.33 -22.03
CA ALA A 291 12.30 14.47 -23.48
C ALA A 291 12.26 13.13 -24.23
N ALA A 292 12.71 12.04 -23.59
CA ALA A 292 12.64 10.69 -24.14
C ALA A 292 11.27 9.99 -23.91
N GLY A 293 10.34 10.63 -23.18
CA GLY A 293 8.95 10.17 -23.02
C GLY A 293 8.54 9.76 -21.60
N LEU A 294 9.48 9.70 -20.64
CA LEU A 294 9.19 9.42 -19.23
C LEU A 294 8.86 10.72 -18.49
N ARG A 295 7.58 11.06 -18.38
CA ARG A 295 7.12 12.35 -17.87
C ARG A 295 7.12 12.36 -16.34
N PHE A 296 7.71 13.39 -15.74
CA PHE A 296 7.61 13.65 -14.31
C PHE A 296 6.49 14.65 -14.07
N ILE A 297 5.33 14.15 -13.67
CA ILE A 297 4.09 14.90 -13.64
C ILE A 297 3.74 15.45 -12.26
N GLY A 298 4.49 15.08 -11.22
CA GLY A 298 4.26 15.54 -9.86
C GLY A 298 5.57 15.85 -9.16
N MET A 299 5.61 16.96 -8.42
CA MET A 299 6.80 17.40 -7.70
C MET A 299 6.50 17.85 -6.27
N GLY A 300 7.52 17.76 -5.42
CA GLY A 300 7.53 18.29 -4.06
C GLY A 300 8.71 19.23 -3.83
N VAL A 301 8.59 20.04 -2.76
CA VAL A 301 9.65 20.92 -2.25
C VAL A 301 9.93 20.61 -0.78
N ASP A 302 11.02 21.17 -0.24
CA ASP A 302 11.24 21.18 1.20
C ASP A 302 10.23 22.09 1.91
N GLN A 303 9.73 21.60 3.04
CA GLN A 303 8.81 22.30 3.94
C GLN A 303 9.49 22.43 5.30
N THR A 304 9.41 23.60 5.95
CA THR A 304 10.00 23.77 7.28
C THR A 304 9.10 23.18 8.37
N LYS A 305 9.71 22.64 9.44
CA LYS A 305 9.00 21.97 10.56
C LYS A 305 8.07 22.88 11.36
N ASN A 306 8.29 24.20 11.36
CA ASN A 306 7.46 25.14 12.12
C ASN A 306 6.30 25.64 11.25
N ASN A 307 5.10 25.09 11.49
CA ASN A 307 3.82 25.44 10.86
C ASN A 307 3.68 25.15 9.35
N GLY A 308 4.56 24.36 8.75
CA GLY A 308 4.50 24.12 7.30
C GLY A 308 4.91 25.35 6.48
N ASN A 309 5.60 26.32 7.09
CA ASN A 309 6.11 27.47 6.39
C ASN A 309 7.10 27.03 5.30
N ILE A 310 6.92 27.56 4.10
CA ILE A 310 7.69 27.23 2.91
C ILE A 310 8.69 28.37 2.71
N SER A 311 9.96 28.05 2.40
CA SER A 311 10.96 29.09 2.10
C SER A 311 10.57 29.87 0.85
N ASP A 312 11.06 31.11 0.70
CA ASP A 312 10.80 31.93 -0.49
C ASP A 312 11.24 31.23 -1.78
N SER A 313 12.37 30.52 -1.74
CA SER A 313 12.86 29.70 -2.84
C SER A 313 11.90 28.56 -3.20
N SER A 314 11.36 27.85 -2.20
CA SER A 314 10.35 26.82 -2.41
C SER A 314 9.03 27.41 -2.93
N ASN A 315 8.62 28.60 -2.46
CA ASN A 315 7.43 29.30 -2.97
C ASN A 315 7.58 29.68 -4.44
N LEU A 316 8.77 30.11 -4.86
CA LEU A 316 9.06 30.40 -6.26
C LEU A 316 8.94 29.15 -7.14
N LEU A 317 9.45 28.01 -6.67
CA LEU A 317 9.32 26.73 -7.38
C LEU A 317 7.85 26.30 -7.49
N LEU A 318 7.06 26.45 -6.42
CA LEU A 318 5.61 26.18 -6.47
C LEU A 318 4.87 27.11 -7.42
N LYS A 319 5.29 28.37 -7.53
CA LYS A 319 4.73 29.30 -8.51
C LYS A 319 4.99 28.82 -9.94
N ILE A 320 6.23 28.43 -10.25
CA ILE A 320 6.59 27.84 -11.56
C ILE A 320 5.81 26.53 -11.80
N ALA A 321 5.67 25.68 -10.79
CA ALA A 321 4.91 24.43 -10.89
C ALA A 321 3.44 24.65 -11.26
N ARG A 322 2.84 25.75 -10.78
CA ARG A 322 1.44 26.11 -11.04
C ARG A 322 1.23 26.97 -12.29
N GLU A 323 2.31 27.45 -12.92
CA GLU A 323 2.22 28.18 -14.19
C GLU A 323 1.59 27.27 -15.25
N LYS A 324 0.57 27.79 -15.94
CA LYS A 324 -0.04 27.09 -17.09
C LYS A 324 0.96 27.10 -18.25
N ILE A 325 0.98 26.01 -19.01
CA ILE A 325 1.74 25.92 -20.25
C ILE A 325 0.95 26.69 -21.31
N VAL A 326 1.54 27.72 -21.92
CA VAL A 326 0.88 28.63 -22.88
C VAL A 326 1.35 28.39 -24.33
N ILE A 327 2.33 27.50 -24.53
CA ILE A 327 2.94 27.22 -25.83
C ILE A 327 2.02 26.32 -26.66
N GLU A 328 1.93 26.56 -27.98
CA GLU A 328 1.08 25.78 -28.91
C GLU A 328 1.39 24.27 -28.90
N ASN A 329 2.65 23.91 -28.68
CA ASN A 329 3.07 22.53 -28.45
C ASN A 329 3.17 22.27 -26.93
N GLU A 330 2.11 21.67 -26.37
CA GLU A 330 2.00 21.37 -24.93
C GLU A 330 3.14 20.47 -24.42
N GLU A 331 3.62 19.54 -25.25
CA GLU A 331 4.70 18.61 -24.85
C GLU A 331 6.04 19.34 -24.72
N GLN A 332 6.37 20.19 -25.69
CA GLN A 332 7.58 21.00 -25.62
C GLN A 332 7.52 21.97 -24.44
N GLY A 333 6.37 22.60 -24.21
CA GLY A 333 6.18 23.50 -23.08
C GLY A 333 6.26 22.79 -21.73
N PHE A 334 5.79 21.54 -21.64
CA PHE A 334 5.96 20.71 -20.44
C PHE A 334 7.43 20.41 -20.15
N ILE A 335 8.20 20.00 -21.17
CA ILE A 335 9.63 19.70 -21.02
C ILE A 335 10.40 20.96 -20.59
N GLU A 336 10.10 22.12 -21.19
CA GLU A 336 10.73 23.39 -20.83
C GLU A 336 10.40 23.80 -19.39
N LYS A 337 9.15 23.63 -18.96
CA LYS A 337 8.72 23.87 -17.57
C LYS A 337 9.48 22.97 -16.58
N VAL A 338 9.60 21.68 -16.89
CA VAL A 338 10.36 20.72 -16.07
C VAL A 338 11.84 21.12 -16.00
N LYS A 339 12.44 21.50 -17.13
CA LYS A 339 13.82 22.00 -17.19
C LYS A 339 14.01 23.24 -16.31
N LYS A 340 13.15 24.25 -16.45
CA LYS A 340 13.17 25.48 -15.64
C LYS A 340 13.09 25.18 -14.14
N LEU A 341 12.28 24.21 -13.73
CA LEU A 341 12.19 23.77 -12.33
C LEU A 341 13.51 23.16 -11.84
N CYS A 342 14.08 22.21 -12.60
CA CYS A 342 15.33 21.55 -12.25
C CYS A 342 16.51 22.53 -12.18
N ASP A 343 16.64 23.42 -13.17
CA ASP A 343 17.70 24.43 -13.22
C ASP A 343 17.59 25.38 -12.01
N ARG A 344 16.37 25.88 -11.74
CA ARG A 344 16.14 26.82 -10.63
C ARG A 344 16.37 26.19 -9.26
N GLY A 345 15.98 24.93 -9.07
CA GLY A 345 16.24 24.19 -7.83
C GLY A 345 17.73 24.07 -7.53
N SER A 346 18.56 23.90 -8.57
CA SER A 346 20.02 23.88 -8.46
C SER A 346 20.58 25.26 -8.07
N GLU A 347 20.09 26.34 -8.67
CA GLU A 347 20.55 27.71 -8.37
C GLU A 347 20.24 28.17 -6.94
N THR A 348 19.03 27.89 -6.46
CA THR A 348 18.57 28.36 -5.14
C THR A 348 18.91 27.39 -4.01
N ASN A 349 19.72 26.36 -4.29
CA ASN A 349 20.03 25.24 -3.40
C ASN A 349 18.77 24.67 -2.71
N THR A 350 17.65 24.68 -3.44
CA THR A 350 16.34 24.26 -2.94
C THR A 350 16.00 22.96 -3.63
N ALA A 351 15.82 21.90 -2.85
CA ALA A 351 15.66 20.58 -3.43
C ALA A 351 14.27 20.43 -4.09
N VAL A 352 14.29 20.43 -5.43
CA VAL A 352 13.18 20.00 -6.29
C VAL A 352 13.17 18.48 -6.32
N ARG A 353 12.04 17.87 -5.95
CA ARG A 353 11.89 16.43 -5.87
C ARG A 353 10.80 15.99 -6.82
N MET A 354 11.14 15.11 -7.75
CA MET A 354 10.13 14.53 -8.64
C MET A 354 9.49 13.33 -7.95
N GLU A 355 8.18 13.40 -7.73
CA GLU A 355 7.46 12.47 -6.85
C GLU A 355 6.49 11.56 -7.60
N ILE A 356 6.15 11.90 -8.85
CA ILE A 356 5.26 11.10 -9.70
C ILE A 356 5.83 11.08 -11.11
N LEU A 357 5.96 9.88 -11.69
CA LEU A 357 6.25 9.67 -13.11
C LEU A 357 5.12 8.91 -13.81
N GLU A 358 4.95 9.20 -15.10
CA GLU A 358 4.07 8.50 -16.03
C GLU A 358 4.79 8.31 -17.37
N LEU A 359 4.69 7.10 -17.95
CA LEU A 359 5.17 6.87 -19.32
C LEU A 359 4.07 7.18 -20.33
N LYS A 360 4.37 8.06 -21.29
CA LYS A 360 3.47 8.37 -22.41
C LYS A 360 3.26 7.14 -23.31
N ASN A 361 2.08 6.99 -23.90
CA ASN A 361 1.71 5.89 -24.81
C ASN A 361 1.73 4.47 -24.20
N HIS A 362 1.73 4.37 -22.87
CA HIS A 362 1.59 3.11 -22.14
C HIS A 362 0.22 3.07 -21.43
N PRO A 363 -0.51 1.94 -21.41
CA PRO A 363 -1.87 1.89 -20.85
C PRO A 363 -1.94 2.35 -19.40
N TYR A 364 -0.95 1.95 -18.59
CA TYR A 364 -0.74 2.46 -17.24
C TYR A 364 0.69 2.12 -16.80
N LEU A 365 1.64 3.05 -16.84
CA LEU A 365 2.95 2.85 -16.21
C LEU A 365 3.21 4.07 -15.36
N VAL A 366 3.01 3.88 -14.06
CA VAL A 366 3.03 4.93 -13.05
C VAL A 366 4.07 4.58 -12.00
N GLY A 367 4.87 5.56 -11.62
CA GLY A 367 5.79 5.47 -10.49
C GLY A 367 5.50 6.60 -9.52
N VAL A 368 5.42 6.29 -8.23
CA VAL A 368 5.23 7.28 -7.17
C VAL A 368 6.30 7.12 -6.09
N GLN A 369 6.81 8.23 -5.58
CA GLN A 369 7.87 8.23 -4.57
C GLN A 369 7.29 8.10 -3.15
N TYR A 370 6.05 8.54 -2.95
CA TYR A 370 5.30 8.35 -1.72
C TYR A 370 4.74 6.92 -1.59
N HIS A 371 4.14 6.64 -0.45
CA HIS A 371 3.50 5.36 -0.10
C HIS A 371 1.96 5.48 -0.17
N PRO A 372 1.34 5.28 -1.34
CA PRO A 372 -0.12 5.39 -1.53
C PRO A 372 -0.91 4.37 -0.70
N GLU A 373 -0.30 3.30 -0.24
CA GLU A 373 -0.97 2.23 0.52
C GLU A 373 -1.46 2.70 1.89
N TYR A 374 -0.83 3.73 2.48
CA TYR A 374 -1.20 4.25 3.80
C TYR A 374 -2.42 5.17 3.80
N THR A 375 -2.85 5.64 2.62
CA THR A 375 -4.04 6.49 2.45
C THR A 375 -5.19 5.72 1.82
N SER A 376 -5.02 4.43 1.56
CA SER A 376 -6.07 3.58 1.00
C SER A 376 -7.07 3.15 2.07
N HIS A 377 -8.36 3.36 1.78
CA HIS A 377 -9.46 2.88 2.61
C HIS A 377 -10.41 2.00 1.81
N PRO A 378 -11.17 1.09 2.45
CA PRO A 378 -12.12 0.23 1.73
C PRO A 378 -13.17 1.03 0.92
N LEU A 379 -13.51 2.22 1.41
CA LEU A 379 -14.53 3.08 0.79
C LEU A 379 -13.96 4.03 -0.26
N SER A 380 -12.66 4.30 -0.18
CA SER A 380 -11.93 5.22 -1.05
C SER A 380 -10.54 4.61 -1.28
N PRO A 381 -10.39 3.75 -2.31
CA PRO A 381 -9.12 3.13 -2.61
C PRO A 381 -8.13 4.21 -3.04
N SER A 382 -6.84 3.95 -2.82
CA SER A 382 -5.83 4.94 -3.18
C SER A 382 -5.73 5.04 -4.70
N PRO A 383 -5.75 6.24 -5.30
CA PRO A 383 -5.82 6.42 -6.75
C PRO A 383 -4.77 5.65 -7.57
N PRO A 384 -3.49 5.55 -7.17
CA PRO A 384 -2.51 4.78 -7.93
C PRO A 384 -2.79 3.27 -7.96
N PHE A 385 -3.37 2.73 -6.89
CA PHE A 385 -3.80 1.32 -6.86
C PHE A 385 -5.08 1.11 -7.68
N LEU A 386 -6.05 2.03 -7.57
CA LEU A 386 -7.27 1.97 -8.38
C LEU A 386 -6.95 2.02 -9.87
N GLY A 387 -6.09 2.93 -10.30
CA GLY A 387 -5.64 3.04 -11.69
C GLY A 387 -4.97 1.76 -12.21
N LEU A 388 -4.12 1.13 -11.40
CA LEU A 388 -3.50 -0.16 -11.74
C LEU A 388 -4.55 -1.23 -11.98
N LEU A 389 -5.50 -1.40 -11.05
CA LEU A 389 -6.52 -2.44 -11.13
C LEU A 389 -7.48 -2.21 -12.29
N LEU A 390 -7.92 -0.97 -12.50
CA LEU A 390 -8.74 -0.57 -13.64
C LEU A 390 -8.04 -0.84 -14.97
N ALA A 391 -6.74 -0.57 -15.07
CA ALA A 391 -5.97 -0.84 -16.27
C ALA A 391 -5.82 -2.34 -16.52
N SER A 392 -5.54 -3.12 -15.46
CA SER A 392 -5.41 -4.57 -15.53
C SER A 392 -6.73 -5.28 -15.86
N SER A 393 -7.87 -4.72 -15.48
CA SER A 393 -9.19 -5.26 -15.79
C SER A 393 -9.82 -4.70 -17.07
N GLY A 394 -9.13 -3.80 -17.78
CA GLY A 394 -9.62 -3.15 -19.00
C GLY A 394 -10.69 -2.08 -18.77
N GLN A 395 -10.92 -1.66 -17.53
CA GLN A 395 -11.98 -0.71 -17.13
C GLN A 395 -11.50 0.76 -17.04
N LEU A 396 -10.20 1.03 -17.20
CA LEU A 396 -9.64 2.38 -16.98
C LEU A 396 -10.26 3.46 -17.87
N GLN A 397 -10.37 3.20 -19.18
CA GLN A 397 -10.91 4.21 -20.11
C GLN A 397 -12.39 4.49 -19.85
N ASP A 398 -13.18 3.46 -19.54
CA ASP A 398 -14.59 3.63 -19.19
C ASP A 398 -14.76 4.43 -17.90
N TYR A 399 -13.88 4.21 -16.93
CA TYR A 399 -13.86 4.95 -15.68
C TYR A 399 -13.51 6.43 -15.91
N LEU A 400 -12.46 6.72 -16.69
CA LEU A 400 -12.04 8.09 -17.00
C LEU A 400 -13.10 8.85 -17.82
N ASN A 401 -13.75 8.17 -18.76
CA ASN A 401 -14.83 8.74 -19.57
C ASN A 401 -16.17 8.84 -18.82
N LYS A 402 -16.25 8.34 -17.58
CA LYS A 402 -17.47 8.26 -16.76
C LYS A 402 -18.63 7.52 -17.46
N THR A 403 -18.33 6.65 -18.42
CA THR A 403 -19.32 5.85 -19.14
C THR A 403 -19.78 4.66 -18.30
N ASN A 404 -18.93 4.19 -17.40
CA ASN A 404 -19.26 3.18 -16.41
C ASN A 404 -18.84 3.69 -15.03
N ILE A 405 -19.79 4.26 -14.27
CA ILE A 405 -19.52 4.75 -12.92
C ILE A 405 -19.41 3.53 -12.02
N LEU A 406 -18.20 2.98 -11.89
CA LEU A 406 -17.86 2.05 -10.82
C LEU A 406 -18.00 2.80 -9.50
N THR A 407 -19.19 2.69 -8.91
CA THR A 407 -19.49 3.32 -7.63
C THR A 407 -18.97 2.44 -6.51
N SER A 408 -18.44 3.08 -5.45
CA SER A 408 -18.16 2.42 -4.18
C SER A 408 -19.27 1.43 -3.82
N PRO A 409 -18.95 0.25 -3.25
CA PRO A 409 -19.94 -0.74 -2.81
C PRO A 409 -21.07 -0.16 -1.95
N LEU A 410 -20.84 0.98 -1.29
CA LEU A 410 -21.82 1.69 -0.46
C LEU A 410 -22.78 2.61 -1.20
N ASN A 411 -22.45 3.03 -2.42
CA ASN A 411 -23.26 3.96 -3.21
C ASN A 411 -24.25 3.25 -4.13
N LYS A 412 -24.23 1.91 -4.20
CA LYS A 412 -25.14 1.10 -5.02
C LYS A 412 -26.58 1.01 -4.45
N SER A 413 -26.91 1.73 -3.39
CA SER A 413 -28.24 1.66 -2.79
C SER A 413 -29.29 2.47 -3.58
N ASN A 414 -30.14 1.76 -4.32
CA ASN A 414 -31.55 2.11 -4.38
C ASN A 414 -32.19 1.65 -3.05
N ASP A 415 -32.92 2.54 -2.38
CA ASP A 415 -33.59 2.31 -1.07
C ASP A 415 -34.51 1.06 -1.02
N GLY A 416 -34.86 0.47 -2.18
CA GLY A 416 -35.74 -0.69 -2.29
C GLY A 416 -35.11 -2.06 -1.97
N GLU A 417 -33.79 -2.25 -2.17
CA GLU A 417 -33.12 -3.53 -1.88
C GLU A 417 -32.66 -3.66 -0.42
N LEU A 418 -32.56 -2.53 0.30
CA LEU A 418 -32.12 -2.45 1.69
C LEU A 418 -32.93 -3.34 2.66
N LYS A 419 -34.19 -3.64 2.33
CA LYS A 419 -35.08 -4.44 3.19
C LYS A 419 -34.95 -5.95 2.98
N LYS A 420 -34.27 -6.43 1.93
CA LYS A 420 -34.15 -7.88 1.65
C LYS A 420 -32.94 -8.52 2.33
N HIS A 421 -31.86 -7.76 2.54
CA HIS A 421 -30.59 -8.28 3.08
C HIS A 421 -30.43 -8.12 4.60
N THR A 422 -31.37 -7.49 5.29
CA THR A 422 -31.36 -7.30 6.76
C THR A 422 -32.12 -8.38 7.53
N LYS A 423 -32.22 -9.62 7.00
CA LYS A 423 -32.62 -10.78 7.83
C LYS A 423 -31.45 -11.23 8.72
N PHE A 424 -30.96 -10.32 9.58
CA PHE A 424 -30.35 -10.75 10.82
C PHE A 424 -31.50 -11.23 11.70
N HIS A 425 -31.57 -12.53 11.95
CA HIS A 425 -32.52 -13.08 12.92
C HIS A 425 -32.07 -12.65 14.32
N TYR A 426 -32.47 -11.45 14.73
CA TYR A 426 -32.44 -11.07 16.12
C TYR A 426 -33.49 -11.94 16.83
N LEU A 427 -33.05 -12.89 17.66
CA LEU A 427 -33.95 -13.54 18.60
C LEU A 427 -34.47 -12.43 19.53
N PRO A 428 -35.78 -12.12 19.53
CA PRO A 428 -36.30 -11.10 20.43
C PRO A 428 -36.05 -11.58 21.86
N SER A 429 -35.46 -10.72 22.70
CA SER A 429 -35.48 -10.97 24.14
C SER A 429 -36.93 -10.93 24.59
N THR A 430 -37.55 -12.09 24.83
CA THR A 430 -38.84 -12.16 25.49
C THR A 430 -38.66 -11.69 26.93
N ALA A 431 -39.03 -10.45 27.20
CA ALA A 431 -39.25 -9.93 28.53
C ALA A 431 -40.71 -9.49 28.64
N SER A 432 -41.60 -10.41 29.06
CA SER A 432 -42.63 -10.17 30.08
C SER A 432 -43.53 -11.39 30.28
N ALA A 433 -43.85 -11.62 31.56
CA ALA A 433 -44.96 -12.40 32.12
C ALA A 433 -44.71 -13.88 32.45
N GLY A 434 -44.81 -14.19 33.75
CA GLY A 434 -45.30 -15.49 34.24
C GLY A 434 -44.37 -16.23 35.19
N ASN A 435 -44.67 -16.16 36.48
CA ASN A 435 -44.19 -17.12 37.47
C ASN A 435 -44.62 -18.56 37.11
N ASN A 436 -43.76 -19.51 37.48
CA ASN A 436 -43.95 -20.97 37.58
C ASN A 436 -43.88 -21.80 36.27
N ILE A 437 -42.87 -22.68 36.18
CA ILE A 437 -42.97 -24.17 36.13
C ILE A 437 -41.69 -24.76 35.47
N SER A 438 -41.02 -25.64 36.22
CA SER A 438 -40.04 -26.72 35.89
C SER A 438 -39.23 -26.70 34.58
N ALA A 439 -37.90 -26.76 34.74
CA ALA A 439 -36.96 -27.15 33.69
C ALA A 439 -37.10 -28.64 33.29
N PRO A 440 -37.06 -29.01 32.00
CA PRO A 440 -36.76 -30.37 31.59
C PRO A 440 -35.24 -30.57 31.57
N LEU A 441 -34.77 -31.54 32.35
CA LEU A 441 -33.45 -32.14 32.23
C LEU A 441 -33.32 -32.75 30.82
N MET A 442 -32.42 -32.22 29.97
CA MET A 442 -31.86 -32.99 28.86
C MET A 442 -30.49 -33.53 29.28
N THR A 443 -30.50 -34.81 29.62
CA THR A 443 -29.31 -35.63 29.79
C THR A 443 -28.71 -35.95 28.40
N SER A 444 -27.49 -35.49 28.15
CA SER A 444 -26.67 -35.98 27.04
C SER A 444 -25.34 -36.44 27.62
N LYS A 445 -25.09 -37.74 27.46
CA LYS A 445 -24.02 -38.52 28.07
C LYS A 445 -22.64 -38.03 27.63
N ASN A 446 -21.74 -37.94 28.60
CA ASN A 446 -20.29 -37.86 28.46
C ASN A 446 -19.77 -38.92 27.48
N ASN A 447 -18.92 -38.48 26.55
CA ASN A 447 -17.88 -39.31 25.94
C ASN A 447 -16.59 -38.48 25.84
N PHE A 448 -15.92 -38.31 26.98
CA PHE A 448 -14.52 -37.88 27.01
C PHE A 448 -13.65 -39.06 26.54
N LYS A 449 -13.06 -38.97 25.34
CA LYS A 449 -11.86 -39.73 24.99
C LYS A 449 -10.65 -38.91 25.40
N GLN A 450 -9.96 -39.37 26.43
CA GLN A 450 -8.59 -38.97 26.75
C GLN A 450 -7.69 -39.23 25.54
N TYR A 451 -6.98 -38.20 25.07
CA TYR A 451 -5.73 -38.39 24.33
C TYR A 451 -4.59 -37.79 25.14
N SER A 452 -3.61 -38.66 25.36
CA SER A 452 -2.40 -38.48 26.16
C SER A 452 -1.52 -37.35 25.64
N SER A 453 -0.95 -36.62 26.60
CA SER A 453 0.18 -35.70 26.47
C SER A 453 1.37 -36.33 25.75
N ALA A 454 1.95 -35.59 24.80
CA ALA A 454 3.34 -35.71 24.40
C ALA A 454 3.93 -34.29 24.40
N GLU A 455 4.58 -33.94 25.50
CA GLU A 455 5.48 -32.79 25.59
C GLU A 455 6.73 -33.11 24.76
N SER A 456 7.09 -32.21 23.85
CA SER A 456 8.43 -32.17 23.27
C SER A 456 8.98 -30.76 23.41
N ASP A 457 9.92 -30.62 24.34
CA ASP A 457 10.70 -29.42 24.60
C ASP A 457 11.44 -28.93 23.35
N LEU A 458 11.14 -27.70 22.92
CA LEU A 458 11.99 -26.94 22.00
C LEU A 458 12.38 -25.62 22.67
N LYS A 459 13.62 -25.60 23.16
CA LYS A 459 14.30 -24.44 23.75
C LYS A 459 14.47 -23.33 22.70
N VAL A 460 13.99 -22.14 23.03
CA VAL A 460 14.27 -20.88 22.33
C VAL A 460 15.57 -20.30 22.89
N PRO A 461 16.59 -19.94 22.09
CA PRO A 461 17.77 -19.22 22.59
C PRO A 461 17.41 -17.75 22.88
N GLY A 462 17.78 -17.28 24.06
CA GLY A 462 17.49 -15.95 24.57
C GLY A 462 18.26 -14.83 23.88
N VAL A 463 17.60 -13.68 23.75
CA VAL A 463 18.21 -12.38 23.47
C VAL A 463 18.46 -11.72 24.82
N GLN A 464 19.74 -11.52 25.16
CA GLN A 464 20.18 -10.63 26.22
C GLN A 464 20.28 -9.20 25.66
N ASP A 465 20.20 -8.22 26.56
CA ASP A 465 20.43 -6.77 26.39
C ASP A 465 19.18 -5.88 26.23
N GLU A 466 18.46 -5.68 27.35
CA GLU A 466 17.65 -4.48 27.62
C GLU A 466 18.11 -3.84 28.95
N GLU A 467 19.22 -3.11 28.93
CA GLU A 467 19.54 -2.11 29.96
C GLU A 467 19.99 -0.82 29.27
N ASN A 468 19.04 0.09 29.04
CA ASN A 468 19.18 1.56 29.14
C ASN A 468 18.00 2.29 28.44
N MET A 469 16.92 2.57 29.20
CA MET A 469 16.00 3.68 28.91
C MET A 469 15.58 4.39 30.21
N PRO A 470 15.47 5.74 30.22
CA PRO A 470 15.21 6.53 31.42
C PRO A 470 13.72 6.53 31.85
N PRO A 471 13.42 6.86 33.13
CA PRO A 471 12.12 6.61 33.73
C PRO A 471 11.20 7.84 33.66
N VAL A 472 10.19 7.83 32.81
CA VAL A 472 9.03 8.73 32.96
C VAL A 472 7.76 8.01 32.50
N LEU A 473 6.71 8.11 33.32
CA LEU A 473 5.35 7.53 33.19
C LEU A 473 5.12 6.16 33.84
N ASN A 474 5.36 6.08 35.15
CA ASN A 474 4.64 5.14 36.02
C ASN A 474 3.84 5.91 37.07
N ALA A 475 2.58 6.21 36.76
CA ALA A 475 1.55 6.47 37.76
C ALA A 475 0.16 6.29 37.13
N ARG A 476 -0.67 5.46 37.78
CA ARG A 476 -2.05 5.04 37.43
C ARG A 476 -2.19 3.84 36.48
N ARG A 477 -1.74 2.68 36.95
CA ARG A 477 -2.37 1.39 36.63
C ARG A 477 -2.84 0.73 37.92
N SER A 478 -4.08 1.01 38.31
CA SER A 478 -4.81 0.16 39.25
C SER A 478 -6.23 -0.08 38.70
N ASN A 479 -6.59 -1.37 38.64
CA ASN A 479 -7.91 -1.94 38.35
C ASN A 479 -8.41 -1.97 36.89
N ILE A 480 -7.66 -2.64 35.99
CA ILE A 480 -8.24 -3.19 34.75
C ILE A 480 -8.11 -4.72 34.79
N LYS A 481 -9.23 -5.42 35.01
CA LYS A 481 -9.31 -6.86 34.73
C LYS A 481 -9.20 -7.03 33.21
N LYS A 482 -8.22 -7.82 32.77
CA LYS A 482 -7.96 -8.13 31.35
C LYS A 482 -9.14 -8.92 30.77
N VAL A 483 -9.66 -8.49 29.62
CA VAL A 483 -10.50 -9.33 28.75
C VAL A 483 -9.58 -10.31 28.06
N LYS A 484 -9.81 -11.62 28.22
CA LYS A 484 -9.09 -12.67 27.48
C LYS A 484 -9.90 -13.04 26.25
N ILE A 485 -9.28 -12.93 25.09
CA ILE A 485 -9.82 -13.42 23.82
C ILE A 485 -9.22 -14.79 23.57
N TYR A 486 -10.06 -15.80 23.39
CA TYR A 486 -9.64 -17.15 23.05
C TYR A 486 -9.90 -17.37 21.55
N SER A 487 -8.86 -17.79 20.80
CA SER A 487 -9.01 -18.29 19.44
C SER A 487 -9.20 -19.80 19.47
N SER A 488 -10.28 -20.30 18.88
CA SER A 488 -10.49 -21.74 18.62
C SER A 488 -9.89 -22.15 17.29
#